data_AF-A0A8J2LBW6-F1
#
_entry.id   AF-A0A8J2LBW6-F1
#
_cell.length_a   1.000
_cell.length_b   1.000
_cell.length_c   1.000
_cell.angle_alpha   90.00
_cell.angle_beta   90.00
_cell.angle_gamma   90.00
#
_symmetry.space_group_name_H-M   'P 1'
#
loop_
_entity.id
_entity.type
_entity.pdbx_description
1 polymer ?
#
loop_
_entity_poly.entity_id
_entity_poly.type
_entity_poly.pdbx_seq_one_letter_code
_entity_poly.pdbx_strand_id
1 'polypeptide(L)'
;MLLSDENITEEDISYTQDQLKGFVFQAKNLYGLKCCTFNLHILLHAASCVKKWGPLWAYSAFQYENFNGILSRMFRSSQKVITQIRSSHENKCRMCILGSQQNLRIFG
;
A
#
# COMPACT_ATOMS: atom_id res chain seq x y z
N MET A 1 1.35 9.25 -3.14
CA MET A 1 2.37 9.25 -4.20
C MET A 1 1.67 9.76 -5.44
N LEU A 2 2.21 10.77 -6.12
CA LEU A 2 1.54 11.49 -7.23
C LEU A 2 1.13 10.55 -8.38
N LEU A 3 1.93 9.49 -8.61
CA LEU A 3 1.68 8.40 -9.55
C LEU A 3 0.62 7.37 -9.12
N SER A 4 -0.01 7.57 -7.96
CA SER A 4 -1.08 6.73 -7.42
C SER A 4 -2.37 7.51 -7.23
N ASP A 5 -2.47 8.74 -7.76
CA ASP A 5 -3.70 9.51 -7.73
C ASP A 5 -4.75 8.92 -8.67
N GLU A 6 -6.01 9.27 -8.46
CA GLU A 6 -7.12 8.94 -9.36
C GLU A 6 -7.12 9.85 -10.60
N ASN A 7 -6.64 11.09 -10.46
CA ASN A 7 -6.58 12.07 -11.54
C ASN A 7 -5.12 12.46 -11.82
N ILE A 8 -4.44 11.66 -12.64
CA ILE A 8 -3.04 11.89 -13.00
C ILE A 8 -2.99 12.58 -14.36
N THR A 9 -2.40 13.78 -14.43
CA THR A 9 -2.17 14.48 -15.70
C THR A 9 -0.86 14.06 -16.37
N GLU A 10 -0.69 14.36 -17.65
CA GLU A 10 0.60 14.12 -18.34
C GLU A 10 1.73 15.00 -17.78
N GLU A 11 1.40 16.20 -17.30
CA GLU A 11 2.35 17.11 -16.63
C GLU A 11 2.85 16.50 -15.31
N ASP A 12 1.95 15.91 -14.53
CA ASP A 12 2.26 15.20 -13.28
C ASP A 12 3.21 14.02 -13.51
N ILE A 13 2.98 13.26 -14.58
CA ILE A 13 3.82 12.13 -14.98
C ILE A 13 5.21 12.61 -15.38
N SER A 14 5.29 13.65 -16.22
CA SER A 14 6.56 14.23 -16.66
C SER A 14 7.35 14.81 -15.49
N TYR A 15 6.69 15.59 -14.64
CA TYR A 15 7.28 16.17 -13.44
C TYR A 15 7.83 15.07 -12.53
N THR A 16 7.04 14.04 -12.23
CA THR A 16 7.47 12.95 -11.36
C THR A 16 8.62 12.16 -11.97
N GLN A 17 8.63 11.96 -13.29
CA GLN A 17 9.74 11.28 -13.96
C GLN A 17 11.08 12.00 -13.72
N ASP A 18 11.10 13.32 -13.78
CA ASP A 18 12.32 14.09 -13.56
C ASP A 18 12.73 14.14 -12.08
N GLN A 19 11.76 14.20 -11.16
CA GLN A 19 12.03 14.06 -9.73
C GLN A 19 12.64 12.69 -9.39
N LEU A 20 12.12 11.60 -9.96
CA LEU A 20 12.63 10.25 -9.73
C LEU A 20 14.04 10.07 -10.30
N LYS A 21 14.33 10.61 -11.48
CA LYS A 21 15.71 10.63 -12.02
C LYS A 21 16.67 11.37 -11.09
N GLY A 22 16.26 12.56 -10.62
CA GLY A 22 17.05 13.36 -9.69
C GLY A 22 17.32 12.62 -8.38
N PHE A 23 16.29 11.98 -7.81
CA PHE A 23 16.43 11.17 -6.61
C PHE A 23 17.39 9.98 -6.80
N VAL A 24 17.24 9.20 -7.88
CA VAL A 24 18.12 8.05 -8.14
C VAL A 24 19.56 8.49 -8.32
N PHE A 25 19.79 9.61 -9.01
CA PHE A 25 21.11 10.20 -9.17
C PHE A 25 21.73 10.63 -7.84
N GLN A 26 20.96 11.35 -7.00
CA GLN A 26 21.43 11.79 -5.68
C GLN A 26 21.68 10.62 -4.73
N ALA A 27 20.80 9.62 -4.70
CA ALA A 27 20.96 8.42 -3.89
C ALA A 27 22.27 7.70 -4.24
N LYS A 28 22.57 7.53 -5.54
CA LYS A 28 23.84 6.97 -6.00
C LYS A 28 25.04 7.80 -5.52
N ASN A 29 24.96 9.13 -5.57
CA ASN A 29 26.08 9.98 -5.16
C ASN A 29 26.33 9.94 -3.65
N LEU A 30 25.27 9.87 -2.84
CA LEU A 30 25.37 9.87 -1.37
C LEU A 30 25.77 8.50 -0.81
N TYR A 31 25.24 7.42 -1.36
CA TYR A 31 25.38 6.07 -0.79
C TYR A 31 26.21 5.12 -1.65
N GLY A 32 26.70 5.60 -2.80
CA GLY A 32 27.51 4.83 -3.74
C GLY A 32 26.73 3.77 -4.51
N LEU A 33 27.45 2.98 -5.32
CA LEU A 33 26.84 1.98 -6.20
C LEU A 33 26.07 0.86 -5.47
N LYS A 34 26.35 0.64 -4.17
CA LYS A 34 25.66 -0.39 -3.37
C LYS A 34 24.16 -0.11 -3.21
N CYS A 35 23.74 1.16 -3.29
CA CYS A 35 22.32 1.51 -3.22
C CYS A 35 21.59 1.33 -4.56
N CYS A 36 22.31 1.19 -5.67
CA CYS A 36 21.76 1.00 -7.03
C CYS A 36 21.22 -0.42 -7.24
N THR A 37 20.31 -0.82 -6.36
CA THR A 37 19.60 -2.09 -6.43
C THR A 37 18.52 -2.05 -7.51
N PHE A 38 17.97 -3.22 -7.83
CA PHE A 38 16.84 -3.37 -8.75
C PHE A 38 15.66 -2.47 -8.40
N ASN A 39 15.31 -2.38 -7.11
CA ASN A 39 14.20 -1.54 -6.65
C ASN A 39 14.45 -0.05 -6.91
N LEU A 40 15.69 0.42 -6.72
CA LEU A 40 16.05 1.80 -7.04
C LEU A 40 15.99 2.05 -8.56
N HIS A 41 16.40 1.07 -9.37
CA HIS A 41 16.35 1.17 -10.83
C HIS A 41 14.90 1.25 -11.37
N ILE A 42 13.97 0.46 -10.82
CA ILE A 42 12.56 0.47 -11.24
C ILE A 42 11.93 1.86 -11.11
N LEU A 43 12.37 2.69 -10.16
CA LEU A 43 11.87 4.06 -10.01
C LEU A 43 12.01 4.89 -11.29
N LEU A 44 13.04 4.64 -12.11
CA LEU A 44 13.22 5.33 -13.40
C LEU A 44 12.14 4.99 -14.42
N HIS A 45 11.50 3.83 -14.27
CA HIS A 45 10.46 3.33 -15.17
C HIS A 45 9.05 3.59 -14.64
N ALA A 46 8.88 3.89 -13.35
CA ALA A 46 7.57 4.03 -12.70
C ALA A 46 6.62 4.99 -13.45
N ALA A 47 7.09 6.17 -13.85
CA ALA A 47 6.30 7.13 -14.62
C ALA A 47 5.87 6.58 -16.00
N SER A 48 6.77 5.87 -16.68
CA SER A 48 6.47 5.24 -17.97
C SER A 48 5.49 4.07 -17.86
N CYS A 49 5.54 3.33 -16.74
CA CYS A 49 4.57 2.29 -16.44
C CYS A 49 3.19 2.90 -16.19
N VAL A 50 3.11 4.04 -15.49
CA VAL A 50 1.84 4.74 -15.29
C VAL A 50 1.22 5.20 -16.59
N LYS A 51 2.03 5.74 -17.50
CA LYS A 51 1.57 6.13 -18.84
C LYS A 51 1.02 4.96 -19.66
N LYS A 52 1.53 3.74 -19.45
CA LYS A 52 1.12 2.55 -20.19
C LYS A 52 -0.05 1.80 -19.56
N TRP A 53 -0.10 1.73 -18.23
CA TRP A 53 -0.97 0.81 -17.49
C TRP A 53 -1.89 1.51 -16.49
N GLY A 54 -1.87 2.84 -16.43
CA GLY A 54 -2.66 3.63 -15.48
C GLY A 54 -1.96 3.79 -14.12
N PRO A 55 -2.64 4.29 -13.08
CA PRO A 55 -2.05 4.56 -11.78
C PRO A 55 -1.35 3.34 -11.15
N LEU A 56 -0.28 3.56 -10.37
CA LEU A 56 0.49 2.48 -9.74
C LEU A 56 -0.37 1.53 -8.90
N TRP A 57 -1.41 2.04 -8.24
CA TRP A 57 -2.29 1.22 -7.40
C TRP A 57 -3.05 0.16 -8.20
N ALA A 58 -3.28 0.38 -9.50
CA ALA A 58 -4.07 -0.51 -10.34
C ALA A 58 -3.37 -1.85 -10.63
N TYR A 59 -2.03 -1.88 -10.60
CA TYR A 59 -1.24 -3.07 -10.91
C TYR A 59 -0.20 -3.43 -9.83
N SER A 60 -0.07 -2.62 -8.77
CA SER A 60 0.84 -2.93 -7.68
C SER A 60 0.31 -4.05 -6.78
N ALA A 61 1.23 -4.82 -6.20
CA ALA A 61 0.91 -5.83 -5.19
C ALA A 61 0.56 -5.24 -3.81
N PHE A 62 0.73 -3.92 -3.61
CA PHE A 62 0.64 -3.27 -2.30
C PHE A 62 -0.69 -3.52 -1.59
N GLN A 63 -1.81 -3.48 -2.33
CA GLN A 63 -3.12 -3.76 -1.76
C GLN A 63 -3.21 -5.20 -1.25
N TYR A 64 -2.70 -6.16 -2.03
CA TYR A 64 -2.68 -7.58 -1.67
C TYR A 64 -1.76 -7.85 -0.47
N GLU A 65 -0.60 -7.21 -0.40
CA GLU A 65 0.31 -7.31 0.75
C GLU A 65 -0.35 -6.80 2.04
N ASN A 66 -1.07 -5.68 1.97
CA ASN A 66 -1.84 -5.17 3.09
C ASN A 66 -2.94 -6.17 3.52
N PHE A 67 -3.68 -6.73 2.57
CA PHE A 67 -4.69 -7.77 2.87
C PHE A 67 -4.07 -9.03 3.45
N ASN A 68 -2.88 -9.45 2.99
CA ASN A 68 -2.16 -10.58 3.56
C ASN A 68 -1.75 -10.31 5.03
N GLY A 69 -1.37 -9.09 5.36
CA GLY A 69 -1.10 -8.66 6.74
C GLY A 69 -2.35 -8.70 7.63
N ILE A 70 -3.51 -8.34 7.09
CA ILE A 70 -4.79 -8.47 7.80
C ILE A 70 -5.15 -9.94 8.01
N LEU A 71 -5.05 -10.74 6.95
CA LEU A 71 -5.42 -12.15 6.95
C LEU A 71 -4.53 -12.97 7.89
N SER A 72 -3.23 -12.72 7.90
CA SER A 72 -2.29 -13.42 8.78
C SER A 72 -2.55 -13.16 10.27
N ARG A 73 -3.14 -12.01 10.62
CA ARG A 73 -3.54 -11.69 12.00
C ARG A 73 -4.83 -12.39 12.43
N MET A 74 -5.62 -12.91 11.49
CA MET A 74 -6.90 -13.56 11.77
C MET A 74 -6.78 -15.05 12.12
N PHE A 75 -5.61 -15.66 11.93
CA PHE A 75 -5.33 -17.03 12.35
C PHE A 75 -3.97 -17.12 13.03
N ARG A 76 -3.82 -18.07 13.97
CA ARG A 76 -2.58 -18.28 14.75
C ARG A 76 -1.93 -19.64 14.50
N SER A 77 -2.68 -20.56 13.90
CA SER A 77 -2.23 -21.91 13.58
C SER A 77 -2.67 -22.28 12.17
N SER A 78 -1.90 -23.12 11.48
CA SER A 78 -2.22 -23.69 10.18
C SER A 78 -3.40 -24.68 10.21
N GLN A 79 -3.86 -25.08 11.40
CA GLN A 79 -5.02 -25.96 11.56
C GLN A 79 -6.32 -25.17 11.56
N LYS A 80 -7.32 -25.58 10.77
CA LYS A 80 -8.67 -24.97 10.76
C LYS A 80 -8.66 -23.45 10.55
N VAL A 81 -7.78 -22.95 9.67
CA VAL A 81 -7.56 -21.52 9.38
C VAL A 81 -8.88 -20.79 9.08
N ILE A 82 -9.78 -21.38 8.28
CA ILE A 82 -11.08 -20.80 7.93
C ILE A 82 -11.96 -20.55 9.17
N THR A 83 -11.97 -21.49 10.12
CA THR A 83 -12.73 -21.33 11.37
C THR A 83 -12.16 -20.22 12.24
N GLN A 84 -10.83 -20.11 12.31
CA GLN A 84 -10.16 -19.04 13.05
C GLN A 84 -10.47 -17.67 12.45
N ILE A 85 -10.38 -17.55 11.12
CA ILE A 85 -10.69 -16.30 10.40
C ILE A 85 -12.13 -15.87 10.68
N ARG A 86 -13.08 -16.81 10.57
CA ARG A 86 -14.50 -16.56 10.85
C ARG A 86 -14.71 -16.01 12.26
N SER A 87 -14.18 -16.70 13.27
CA SER A 87 -14.32 -16.27 14.67
C SER A 87 -13.63 -14.92 14.93
N SER A 88 -12.47 -14.68 14.33
CA SER A 88 -11.78 -13.39 14.42
C SER A 88 -12.60 -12.26 13.79
N HIS A 89 -13.25 -12.51 12.65
CA HIS A 89 -14.11 -11.53 11.98
C HIS A 89 -15.36 -11.23 12.82
N GLU A 90 -16.04 -12.27 13.33
CA GLU A 90 -17.21 -12.12 14.21
C GLU A 90 -16.88 -11.30 15.46
N ASN A 91 -15.76 -11.59 16.12
CA ASN A 91 -15.32 -10.84 17.30
C ASN A 91 -15.05 -9.37 16.97
N LYS A 92 -14.42 -9.09 15.82
CA LYS A 92 -14.15 -7.72 15.38
C LYS A 92 -15.45 -6.95 15.09
N CYS A 93 -16.42 -7.57 14.42
CA CYS A 93 -17.74 -6.99 14.18
C CYS A 93 -18.50 -6.71 15.49
N ARG A 94 -18.50 -7.64 16.45
CA ARG A 94 -19.12 -7.44 17.77
C ARG A 94 -18.52 -6.24 18.50
N MET A 95 -17.20 -6.09 18.48
CA MET A 95 -16.53 -4.96 19.13
C MET A 95 -16.94 -3.60 18.51
N CYS A 96 -17.07 -3.51 17.19
CA CYS A 96 -17.54 -2.28 16.53
C CYS A 96 -18.99 -1.93 16.93
N ILE A 97 -19.87 -2.92 17.06
CA ILE A 97 -21.28 -2.71 17.44
C ILE A 97 -21.41 -2.33 18.91
N LEU A 98 -20.58 -2.89 19.80
CA LEU A 98 -20.59 -2.52 21.21
C LEU A 98 -19.96 -1.14 21.47
N GLY A 99 -18.94 -0.75 20.69
CA GLY A 99 -18.32 0.57 20.76
C GLY A 99 -19.24 1.71 20.31
N SER A 100 -20.15 1.48 19.37
CA SER A 100 -21.17 2.47 18.99
C SER A 100 -22.29 2.61 20.02
N GLN A 101 -22.58 1.59 20.82
CA GLN A 101 -23.57 1.66 21.90
C GLN A 101 -23.08 2.36 23.18
N GLN A 102 -21.76 2.44 23.42
CA GLN A 102 -21.24 3.18 24.58
C GLN A 102 -21.28 4.71 24.38
N ASN A 103 -21.14 5.21 23.14
CA ASN A 103 -21.27 6.65 22.85
C ASN A 103 -22.70 7.20 22.97
N LEU A 104 -23.72 6.35 22.90
CA LEU A 104 -25.13 6.73 23.09
C LEU A 104 -25.60 6.69 24.55
N ARG A 105 -24.81 6.12 25.47
CA ARG A 105 -25.15 6.06 26.92
C ARG A 105 -24.54 7.18 27.77
N ILE A 106 -23.77 8.10 27.17
CA ILE A 106 -23.20 9.27 27.88
C ILE A 106 -24.08 10.53 27.68
N PHE A 107 -25.08 10.47 26.81
CA PHE A 107 -26.05 11.55 26.55
C PHE A 107 -27.48 11.23 27.01
N GLY A 108 -27.64 10.33 28.00
CA GLY A 108 -28.93 9.98 28.60
C GLY A 108 -28.98 10.34 30.07
#